data_AF-A0A7S2VY81-F1
#
_entry.id   AF-A0A7S2VY81-F1
#
_cell.length_a   1.000
_cell.length_b   1.000
_cell.length_c   1.000
_cell.angle_alpha   90.00
_cell.angle_beta   90.00
_cell.angle_gamma   90.00
#
_symmetry.space_group_name_H-M   'P 1'
#
loop_
_entity.id
_entity.type
_entity.pdbx_description
1 polymer ?
#
loop_
_entity_poly.entity_id
_entity_poly.type
_entity_poly.pdbx_seq_one_letter_code
_entity_poly.pdbx_strand_id
1 'polypeptide(L)'
;PKDWHGIDRVKVPTHIEQGEYLLSWRWDAYTIDQLWTNCADISIVNTYSSTPSPQNCSPTPTLAHNTTSPPPPPAPIISTTPPPILGLNCPPGLTGFLPYDYCSKFFRCVNGIFYEGSLLNCTSGSLFDMNLQYCNWESQVRCEDN
;
A
#
# COMPACT_ATOMS: atom_id res chain seq x y z
N PRO A 1 -21.93 7.80 -0.26
CA PRO A 1 -21.61 9.21 -0.60
C PRO A 1 -20.85 9.28 -1.92
N LYS A 2 -21.36 10.00 -2.93
CA LYS A 2 -20.85 9.92 -4.32
C LYS A 2 -19.75 10.94 -4.65
N ASP A 3 -19.27 11.72 -3.68
CA ASP A 3 -18.45 12.91 -3.93
C ASP A 3 -17.11 12.95 -3.15
N TRP A 4 -16.50 11.81 -2.84
CA TRP A 4 -15.16 11.80 -2.25
C TRP A 4 -14.10 11.78 -3.35
N HIS A 5 -13.62 12.95 -3.74
CA HIS A 5 -12.42 13.10 -4.57
C HIS A 5 -11.49 14.11 -3.91
N GLY A 6 -10.29 13.67 -3.52
CA GLY A 6 -9.22 14.56 -3.12
C GLY A 6 -8.54 15.11 -4.37
N ILE A 7 -8.61 16.43 -4.57
CA ILE A 7 -7.90 17.12 -5.66
C ILE A 7 -6.85 18.01 -5.02
N ASP A 8 -5.60 17.84 -5.43
CA ASP A 8 -4.48 18.71 -5.04
C ASP A 8 -3.94 19.47 -6.25
N ARG A 9 -3.39 20.68 -6.02
CA ARG A 9 -2.80 21.54 -7.03
C ARG A 9 -1.32 21.73 -6.72
N VAL A 10 -0.46 21.16 -7.57
CA VAL A 10 1.00 21.31 -7.44
C VAL A 10 1.52 22.37 -8.42
N LYS A 11 2.56 23.12 -7.99
CA LYS A 11 3.29 24.02 -8.88
C LYS A 11 4.48 23.28 -9.47
N VAL A 12 4.58 23.29 -10.80
CA VAL A 12 5.74 22.76 -11.51
C VAL A 12 6.96 23.65 -11.19
N PRO A 13 8.08 23.10 -10.70
CA PRO A 13 9.29 23.87 -10.42
C PRO A 13 9.83 24.55 -11.69
N THR A 14 10.37 25.77 -11.56
CA THR A 14 10.86 26.53 -12.73
C THR A 14 12.17 26.01 -13.33
N HIS A 15 12.87 25.12 -12.61
CA HIS A 15 14.16 24.55 -13.01
C HIS A 15 14.05 23.14 -13.60
N ILE A 16 12.83 22.66 -13.86
CA ILE A 16 12.60 21.36 -14.47
C ILE A 16 12.57 21.52 -16.00
N GLU A 17 13.24 20.62 -16.70
CA GLU A 17 13.31 20.65 -18.17
C GLU A 17 12.00 20.15 -18.79
N GLN A 18 11.73 20.48 -20.04
CA GLN A 18 10.63 19.89 -20.79
C GLN A 18 10.91 18.40 -21.07
N GLY A 19 9.91 17.53 -20.93
CA GLY A 19 10.08 16.10 -21.14
C GLY A 19 8.97 15.24 -20.55
N GLU A 20 9.18 13.93 -20.56
CA GLU A 20 8.33 12.93 -19.90
C GLU A 20 8.76 12.75 -18.44
N TYR A 21 7.79 12.72 -17.54
CA TYR A 21 7.99 12.61 -16.11
C TYR A 21 6.98 11.64 -15.50
N LEU A 22 7.39 10.97 -14.42
CA LEU A 22 6.49 10.18 -13.58
C LEU A 22 6.04 11.03 -12.39
N LEU A 23 4.76 11.39 -12.34
CA LEU A 23 4.15 12.04 -11.18
C LEU A 23 3.75 10.97 -10.18
N SER A 24 4.21 11.07 -8.94
CA SER A 24 3.84 10.18 -7.83
C SER A 24 3.11 10.98 -6.75
N TRP A 25 1.96 10.46 -6.30
CA TRP A 25 1.30 10.97 -5.10
C TRP A 25 1.43 9.95 -3.96
N ARG A 26 1.50 10.46 -2.73
CA ARG A 26 1.52 9.65 -1.53
C ARG A 26 0.59 10.30 -0.53
N TRP A 27 -0.42 9.55 -0.08
CA TRP A 27 -1.27 9.97 1.01
C TRP A 27 -1.00 9.07 2.23
N ASP A 28 -0.53 9.70 3.30
CA ASP A 28 -0.35 9.09 4.61
C ASP A 28 -1.56 9.43 5.48
N ALA A 29 -2.31 8.42 5.94
CA ALA A 29 -3.38 8.66 6.91
C ALA A 29 -2.77 8.79 8.32
N TYR A 30 -2.89 9.96 8.95
CA TYR A 30 -2.23 10.25 10.23
C TYR A 30 -2.60 9.28 11.37
N THR A 31 -3.78 8.66 11.32
CA THR A 31 -4.36 7.87 12.42
C THR A 31 -4.49 6.37 12.12
N ILE A 32 -4.14 5.91 10.90
CA ILE A 32 -4.18 4.50 10.50
C ILE A 32 -2.97 4.18 9.62
N ASP A 33 -2.41 2.97 9.71
CA ASP A 33 -1.24 2.51 8.94
C ASP A 33 -1.56 2.24 7.45
N GLN A 34 -2.36 3.09 6.81
CA GLN A 34 -2.69 2.99 5.40
C GLN A 34 -1.90 4.01 4.57
N LEU A 35 -1.12 3.46 3.62
CA LEU A 35 -0.34 4.21 2.65
C LEU A 35 -0.99 4.07 1.27
N TRP A 36 -1.43 5.18 0.68
CA TRP A 36 -2.04 5.15 -0.65
C TRP A 36 -1.07 5.80 -1.64
N THR A 37 -0.55 5.00 -2.57
CA THR A 37 0.41 5.43 -3.59
C THR A 37 -0.19 5.20 -4.97
N ASN A 38 -0.16 6.22 -5.82
CA ASN A 38 -0.53 6.13 -7.23
C ASN A 38 0.50 6.93 -8.04
N CYS A 39 0.69 6.56 -9.29
CA CYS A 39 1.55 7.25 -10.22
C CYS A 39 0.86 7.50 -11.56
N ALA A 40 1.31 8.52 -12.27
CA ALA A 40 0.85 8.85 -13.61
C ALA A 40 2.03 9.34 -14.45
N ASP A 41 2.09 8.91 -15.71
CA ASP A 41 3.01 9.47 -16.69
C ASP A 41 2.46 10.84 -17.15
N ILE A 42 3.30 11.87 -17.10
CA ILE A 42 2.97 13.23 -17.51
C ILE A 42 4.05 13.77 -18.46
N SER A 43 3.69 14.75 -19.29
CA SER A 43 4.63 15.49 -20.10
C SER A 43 4.60 16.97 -19.75
N ILE A 44 5.77 17.56 -19.51
CA ILE A 44 5.90 19.00 -19.28
C ILE A 44 6.11 19.66 -20.64
N VAL A 45 5.15 20.48 -21.07
CA VAL A 45 5.20 21.18 -22.37
C VAL A 45 5.34 22.69 -22.18
N ASN A 46 6.01 23.36 -23.11
CA ASN A 46 6.11 24.81 -23.10
C ASN A 46 4.80 25.45 -23.59
N THR A 47 4.11 26.20 -22.73
CA THR A 47 2.78 26.79 -23.01
C THR A 47 2.79 27.91 -24.05
N TYR A 48 3.96 28.28 -24.60
CA TYR A 48 4.09 29.31 -25.64
C TYR A 48 4.00 28.76 -27.07
N SER A 49 3.84 27.44 -27.25
CA SER A 49 3.66 26.89 -28.59
C SER A 49 2.50 25.90 -28.62
N SER A 50 1.49 26.29 -29.39
CA SER A 50 0.47 25.46 -30.04
C SER A 50 -0.83 25.20 -29.27
N THR A 51 -1.82 26.06 -29.56
CA THR A 51 -3.19 25.76 -30.02
C THR A 51 -3.94 24.55 -29.40
N PRO A 52 -5.16 24.75 -28.83
CA PRO A 52 -5.93 23.64 -28.28
C PRO A 52 -6.52 22.78 -29.41
N SER A 53 -6.02 21.57 -29.57
CA SER A 53 -6.72 20.50 -30.29
C SER A 53 -7.37 19.56 -29.27
N PRO A 54 -8.65 19.19 -29.41
CA PRO A 54 -9.28 18.21 -28.54
C PRO A 54 -8.67 16.83 -28.82
N GLN A 55 -7.71 16.41 -28.01
CA GLN A 55 -7.15 15.07 -28.11
C GLN A 55 -8.05 14.08 -27.37
N ASN A 56 -8.89 13.43 -28.18
CA ASN A 56 -9.50 12.14 -27.90
C ASN A 56 -8.46 11.18 -27.30
N CYS A 57 -8.77 10.51 -26.19
CA CYS A 57 -7.93 9.48 -25.60
C CYS A 57 -7.84 8.29 -26.56
N SER A 58 -6.87 8.32 -27.47
CA SER A 58 -6.47 7.14 -28.25
C SER A 58 -5.35 6.42 -27.48
N PRO A 59 -5.39 5.09 -27.33
CA PRO A 59 -4.24 4.36 -26.81
C PRO A 59 -3.08 4.50 -27.79
N THR A 60 -2.05 5.23 -27.40
CA THR A 60 -0.78 5.32 -28.13
C THR A 60 -0.08 3.95 -28.10
N PRO A 61 0.55 3.49 -29.19
CA PRO A 61 1.38 2.29 -29.15
C PRO A 61 2.52 2.52 -28.17
N THR A 62 2.63 1.67 -27.15
CA THR A 62 3.74 1.68 -26.19
C THR A 62 5.05 1.47 -26.95
N LEU A 63 5.82 2.53 -27.15
CA LEU A 63 7.24 2.37 -27.44
C LEU A 63 7.84 1.83 -26.13
N ALA A 64 8.20 0.55 -26.13
CA ALA A 64 8.95 -0.04 -25.04
C ALA A 64 10.28 0.72 -24.91
N HIS A 65 10.32 1.71 -24.01
CA HIS A 65 11.58 2.27 -23.58
C HIS A 65 12.25 1.19 -22.73
N ASN A 66 13.18 0.46 -23.34
CA ASN A 66 14.06 -0.45 -22.66
C ASN A 66 14.94 0.37 -21.71
N THR A 67 14.39 0.67 -20.54
CA THR A 67 15.14 1.23 -19.42
C THR A 67 15.94 0.07 -18.81
N THR A 68 17.08 -0.26 -19.42
CA THR A 68 18.14 -0.96 -18.69
C THR A 68 18.72 0.02 -17.68
N SER A 69 18.00 0.17 -16.57
CA SER A 69 18.57 0.70 -15.34
C SER A 69 19.76 -0.19 -15.00
N PRO A 70 20.96 0.37 -14.73
CA PRO A 70 22.05 -0.43 -14.20
C PRO A 70 21.55 -1.15 -12.93
N PRO A 71 21.91 -2.43 -12.73
CA PRO A 71 21.50 -3.14 -11.53
C PRO A 71 21.93 -2.30 -10.32
N PRO A 72 21.02 -2.04 -9.36
CA PRO A 72 21.39 -1.33 -8.15
C PRO A 72 22.61 -2.05 -7.53
N PRO A 73 23.58 -1.31 -6.99
CA PRO A 73 24.67 -1.91 -6.21
C PRO A 73 24.07 -2.92 -5.23
N PRO A 74 24.69 -4.09 -5.00
CA PRO A 74 24.22 -5.03 -4.01
C PRO A 74 24.03 -4.27 -2.69
N ALA A 75 22.78 -4.12 -2.27
CA ALA A 75 22.51 -3.61 -0.93
C ALA A 75 23.25 -4.55 0.04
N PRO A 76 23.90 -4.02 1.09
CA PRO A 76 24.44 -4.88 2.13
C PRO A 76 23.30 -5.75 2.64
N ILE A 77 23.42 -7.05 2.41
CA ILE A 77 22.46 -8.04 2.90
C ILE A 77 22.67 -8.12 4.40
N ILE A 78 21.99 -7.24 5.13
CA ILE A 78 21.82 -7.41 6.56
C ILE A 78 20.87 -8.60 6.70
N SER A 79 21.46 -9.78 6.87
CA SER A 79 20.73 -10.98 7.25
C SER A 79 20.33 -10.87 8.72
N THR A 80 19.36 -10.00 8.99
CA THR A 80 18.55 -10.08 10.21
C THR A 80 17.44 -11.05 9.88
N THR A 81 17.71 -12.35 9.93
CA THR A 81 16.62 -13.32 10.06
C THR A 81 16.26 -13.28 11.54
N PRO A 82 15.17 -12.62 11.94
CA PRO A 82 14.79 -12.55 13.34
C PRO A 82 14.41 -13.96 13.80
N PRO A 83 14.59 -14.27 15.09
CA PRO A 83 14.23 -15.59 15.60
C PRO A 83 12.77 -15.91 15.24
N PRO A 84 12.47 -17.15 14.80
CA PRO A 84 11.11 -17.54 14.47
C PRO A 84 10.20 -17.29 15.68
N ILE A 85 9.24 -16.39 15.50
CA ILE A 85 8.29 -16.01 16.53
C ILE A 85 7.40 -17.23 16.80
N LEU A 86 7.66 -17.89 17.93
CA LEU A 86 6.95 -19.09 18.37
C LEU A 86 5.45 -18.78 18.49
N GLY A 87 4.61 -19.41 17.65
CA GLY A 87 3.14 -19.40 17.82
C GLY A 87 2.31 -18.81 16.67
N LEU A 88 2.92 -18.24 15.63
CA LEU A 88 2.19 -17.66 14.50
C LEU A 88 2.04 -18.66 13.34
N ASN A 89 1.21 -19.69 13.56
CA ASN A 89 0.97 -20.75 12.58
C ASN A 89 -0.33 -20.49 11.81
N CYS A 90 -0.22 -20.39 10.48
CA CYS A 90 -1.38 -20.33 9.60
C CYS A 90 -1.83 -21.75 9.20
N PRO A 91 -3.14 -22.08 9.24
CA PRO A 91 -3.65 -23.29 8.62
C PRO A 91 -3.29 -23.36 7.12
N PRO A 92 -2.96 -24.54 6.57
CA PRO A 92 -2.59 -24.68 5.18
C PRO A 92 -3.66 -24.12 4.23
N GLY A 93 -3.26 -23.25 3.30
CA GLY A 93 -4.17 -22.66 2.30
C GLY A 93 -5.05 -21.52 2.81
N LEU A 94 -5.00 -21.16 4.10
CA LEU A 94 -5.78 -20.04 4.62
C LEU A 94 -5.21 -18.71 4.12
N THR A 95 -6.09 -17.88 3.53
CA THR A 95 -5.81 -16.46 3.28
C THR A 95 -6.84 -15.63 4.04
N GLY A 96 -6.39 -14.81 4.99
CA GLY A 96 -7.28 -14.07 5.89
C GLY A 96 -6.57 -13.65 7.17
N PHE A 97 -7.33 -13.19 8.15
CA PHE A 97 -6.81 -12.79 9.46
C PHE A 97 -7.21 -13.78 10.56
N LEU A 98 -6.26 -14.07 11.45
CA LEU A 98 -6.45 -14.93 12.61
C LEU A 98 -6.18 -14.17 13.91
N PRO A 99 -6.92 -14.48 15.00
CA PRO A 99 -6.65 -13.92 16.31
C PRO A 99 -5.32 -14.43 16.88
N TYR A 100 -4.71 -13.62 17.73
CA TYR A 100 -3.53 -13.96 18.52
C TYR A 100 -3.61 -13.25 19.88
N ASP A 101 -2.98 -13.83 20.91
CA ASP A 101 -2.87 -13.20 22.24
C ASP A 101 -4.24 -12.75 22.78
N TYR A 102 -5.16 -13.71 22.99
CA TYR A 102 -6.52 -13.48 23.50
C TYR A 102 -7.33 -12.48 22.63
N CYS A 103 -7.19 -12.56 21.31
CA CYS A 103 -7.78 -11.64 20.31
C CYS A 103 -7.38 -10.17 20.46
N SER A 104 -6.50 -9.82 21.39
CA SER A 104 -5.96 -8.45 21.49
C SER A 104 -5.05 -8.11 20.31
N LYS A 105 -4.55 -9.16 19.64
CA LYS A 105 -3.75 -9.08 18.43
C LYS A 105 -4.35 -9.96 17.34
N PHE A 106 -3.94 -9.72 16.12
CA PHE A 106 -4.30 -10.54 14.98
C PHE A 106 -3.20 -10.50 13.93
N PHE A 107 -3.15 -11.51 13.07
CA PHE A 107 -2.16 -11.55 12.00
C PHE A 107 -2.77 -12.02 10.68
N ARG A 108 -2.15 -11.60 9.57
CA ARG A 108 -2.57 -11.98 8.23
C ARG A 108 -1.84 -13.23 7.74
N CYS A 109 -2.61 -14.19 7.25
CA CYS A 109 -2.17 -15.34 6.50
C CYS A 109 -2.39 -15.12 5.00
N VAL A 110 -1.47 -15.60 4.18
CA VAL A 110 -1.63 -15.68 2.72
C VAL A 110 -1.19 -17.07 2.28
N ASN A 111 -2.10 -17.83 1.67
CA ASN A 111 -1.86 -19.21 1.25
C ASN A 111 -1.30 -20.12 2.36
N GLY A 112 -1.72 -19.90 3.61
CA GLY A 112 -1.21 -20.65 4.77
C GLY A 112 0.18 -20.24 5.25
N ILE A 113 0.68 -19.08 4.81
CA ILE A 113 1.97 -18.53 5.23
C ILE A 113 1.75 -17.26 6.05
N PHE A 114 2.38 -17.18 7.21
CA PHE A 114 2.52 -15.97 7.99
C PHE A 114 3.75 -15.18 7.49
N TYR A 115 3.59 -13.87 7.31
CA TYR A 115 4.71 -12.99 7.03
C TYR A 115 5.06 -12.17 8.26
N GLU A 116 6.34 -12.18 8.62
CA GLU A 116 6.85 -11.35 9.70
C GLU A 116 6.49 -9.88 9.50
N GLY A 117 6.04 -9.22 10.57
CA GLY A 117 5.48 -7.86 10.51
C GLY A 117 3.98 -7.79 10.24
N SER A 118 3.30 -8.91 9.97
CA SER A 118 1.83 -8.94 9.79
C SER A 118 1.05 -9.00 11.10
N LEU A 119 1.71 -8.94 12.26
CA LEU A 119 1.08 -8.94 13.57
C LEU A 119 0.61 -7.52 13.93
N LEU A 120 -0.69 -7.37 14.09
CA LEU A 120 -1.38 -6.11 14.32
C LEU A 120 -2.07 -6.15 15.69
N ASN A 121 -2.10 -5.01 16.38
CA ASN A 121 -2.79 -4.87 17.66
C ASN A 121 -4.16 -4.23 17.46
N CYS A 122 -5.15 -4.69 18.21
CA CYS A 122 -6.38 -3.95 18.39
C CYS A 122 -6.15 -2.77 19.34
N THR A 123 -6.92 -1.70 19.16
CA THR A 123 -6.91 -0.55 20.08
C THR A 123 -7.45 -1.00 21.45
N SER A 124 -6.97 -0.38 22.54
CA SER A 124 -7.44 -0.69 23.89
C SER A 124 -8.98 -0.66 24.00
N GLY A 125 -9.57 -1.72 24.56
CA GLY A 125 -11.03 -1.92 24.65
C GLY A 125 -11.69 -2.53 23.41
N SER A 126 -10.89 -2.97 22.43
CA SER A 126 -11.35 -3.72 21.26
C SER A 126 -10.61 -5.05 21.12
N LEU A 127 -11.30 -6.05 20.56
CA LEU A 127 -10.77 -7.38 20.28
C LEU A 127 -10.99 -7.72 18.82
N PHE A 128 -10.13 -8.56 18.24
CA PHE A 128 -10.27 -9.01 16.88
C PHE A 128 -11.50 -9.91 16.73
N ASP A 129 -12.43 -9.50 15.87
CA ASP A 129 -13.62 -10.28 15.54
C ASP A 129 -13.34 -11.09 14.26
N MET A 130 -13.23 -12.41 14.41
CA MET A 130 -12.91 -13.31 13.29
C MET A 130 -14.01 -13.31 12.21
N ASN A 131 -15.27 -13.05 12.57
CA ASN A 131 -16.37 -13.01 11.61
C ASN A 131 -16.33 -11.73 10.76
N LEU A 132 -15.95 -10.62 11.39
CA LEU A 132 -15.91 -9.30 10.76
C LEU A 132 -14.55 -8.99 10.11
N GLN A 133 -13.50 -9.74 10.49
CA GLN A 133 -12.11 -9.55 10.04
C GLN A 133 -11.53 -8.17 10.40
N TYR A 134 -12.00 -7.57 11.51
CA TYR A 134 -11.46 -6.33 12.07
C TYR A 134 -11.66 -6.28 13.60
N CYS A 135 -11.04 -5.32 14.28
CA CYS A 135 -11.21 -5.12 15.71
C CYS A 135 -12.58 -4.52 16.04
N ASN A 136 -13.39 -5.25 16.79
CA ASN A 136 -14.70 -4.83 17.25
C ASN A 136 -14.67 -4.61 18.78
N TRP A 137 -15.71 -4.00 19.33
CA TRP A 137 -15.81 -3.78 20.78
C TRP A 137 -15.74 -5.11 21.53
N GLU A 138 -14.93 -5.19 22.58
CA GLU A 138 -14.70 -6.43 23.34
C GLU A 138 -15.99 -7.08 23.86
N SER A 139 -17.01 -6.27 24.18
CA SER A 139 -18.33 -6.74 24.63
C SER A 139 -19.16 -7.43 23.54
N GLN A 140 -18.74 -7.29 22.28
CA GLN A 140 -19.41 -7.86 21.11
C GLN A 140 -18.59 -8.99 20.46
N VAL A 141 -17.37 -9.23 20.94
CA VAL A 141 -16.48 -10.27 20.41
C VAL A 141 -16.54 -11.50 21.31
N ARG A 142 -16.71 -12.67 20.70
CA ARG A 142 -16.51 -13.96 21.37
C ARG A 142 -15.12 -14.48 21.00
N CYS A 143 -14.13 -14.13 21.81
CA CYS A 143 -12.79 -14.71 21.68
C CYS A 143 -12.79 -16.07 22.37
N GLU A 144 -12.44 -17.12 21.65
CA GLU A 144 -12.15 -18.42 22.24
C GLU A 144 -10.63 -18.53 22.37
N ASP A 145 -10.15 -18.70 23.60
CA ASP A 145 -8.74 -18.91 23.90
C ASP A 145 -8.33 -20.25 23.28
N ASN A 146 -7.53 -20.23 22.22
CA ASN A 146 -6.95 -21.44 21.65
C ASN A 146 -5.45 -21.53 21.89
#